data_AF-A0A485KY44-F1
#
_entry.id   AF-A0A485KY44-F1
#
_cell.length_a   1.000
_cell.length_b   1.000
_cell.length_c   1.000
_cell.angle_alpha   90.00
_cell.angle_beta   90.00
_cell.angle_gamma   90.00
#
_symmetry.space_group_name_H-M   'P 1'
#
loop_
_entity.id
_entity.type
_entity.pdbx_description
1 polymer ?
#
loop_
_entity_poly.entity_id
_entity_poly.type
_entity_poly.pdbx_seq_one_letter_code
_entity_poly.pdbx_strand_id
1 'polypeptide(L)'
;MDERRGSKFLDDISEHFAPTPMPEAEILSREVDASGEFGWTQTLEELYVYVPVRPRIVRKGVNVLATQKADTIHWFTVIVDTIPRVHAPLVGHVNCASLDWDIAPQKEASPFYKRAVLPEATIPLEVCITLVKRTAGRWPTLLASS
;
A
#
# COMPACT_ATOMS: atom_id res chain seq x y z
N MET A 1 -17.13 -49.78 -26.49
CA MET A 1 -17.75 -48.48 -26.21
C MET A 1 -16.82 -47.81 -25.20
N ASP A 2 -15.75 -47.24 -25.74
CA ASP A 2 -14.65 -46.66 -24.98
C ASP A 2 -14.83 -45.15 -24.92
N GLU A 3 -14.47 -44.58 -23.77
CA GLU A 3 -13.83 -43.28 -23.53
C GLU A 3 -14.31 -42.65 -22.20
N ARG A 4 -13.73 -43.13 -21.09
CA ARG A 4 -13.52 -42.33 -19.88
C ARG A 4 -12.04 -42.04 -19.75
N ARG A 5 -11.57 -40.96 -20.37
CA ARG A 5 -10.19 -40.50 -20.19
C ARG A 5 -10.11 -38.98 -20.33
N GLY A 6 -10.52 -38.28 -19.28
CA GLY A 6 -10.49 -36.82 -19.28
C GLY A 6 -10.78 -36.22 -17.93
N SER A 7 -9.96 -36.52 -16.91
CA SER A 7 -9.91 -35.71 -15.67
C SER A 7 -8.73 -36.13 -14.79
N LYS A 8 -7.51 -36.13 -15.32
CA LYS A 8 -6.29 -36.29 -14.49
C LYS A 8 -5.21 -35.25 -14.77
N PHE A 9 -5.27 -34.59 -15.93
CA PHE A 9 -4.27 -33.59 -16.33
C PHE A 9 -4.45 -32.21 -15.69
N LEU A 10 -5.64 -31.89 -15.14
CA LEU A 10 -5.88 -30.58 -14.54
C LEU A 10 -5.55 -30.54 -13.04
N ASP A 11 -5.67 -31.67 -12.33
CA ASP A 11 -5.33 -31.73 -10.90
C ASP A 11 -3.81 -31.70 -10.65
N ASP A 12 -3.02 -32.28 -11.55
CA ASP A 12 -1.54 -32.32 -11.43
C ASP A 12 -0.86 -30.95 -11.63
N ILE A 13 -1.52 -30.01 -12.33
CA ILE A 13 -0.93 -28.68 -12.63
C ILE A 13 -1.15 -27.72 -11.45
N SER A 14 -2.21 -27.90 -10.67
CA SER A 14 -2.51 -27.09 -9.49
C SER A 14 -1.59 -27.33 -8.30
N GLU A 15 -0.94 -28.49 -8.20
CA GLU A 15 -0.07 -28.81 -7.05
C GLU A 15 1.35 -28.26 -7.17
N HIS A 16 1.77 -27.81 -8.36
CA HIS A 16 3.17 -27.38 -8.60
C HIS A 16 3.37 -25.86 -8.66
N PHE A 17 2.30 -25.07 -8.56
CA PHE A 17 2.36 -23.62 -8.43
C PHE A 17 2.07 -23.21 -6.98
N ALA A 18 2.84 -23.73 -6.03
CA ALA A 18 2.99 -23.05 -4.76
C ALA A 18 3.95 -21.86 -5.00
N PRO A 19 3.47 -20.61 -5.08
CA PRO A 19 4.38 -19.48 -5.17
C PRO A 19 5.33 -19.58 -3.98
N THR A 20 6.64 -19.68 -4.26
CA THR A 20 7.64 -19.66 -3.21
C THR A 20 7.40 -18.37 -2.43
N PRO A 21 7.06 -18.43 -1.12
CA PRO A 21 6.79 -17.23 -0.36
C PRO A 21 8.07 -16.41 -0.39
N MET A 22 8.07 -15.28 -1.09
CA MET A 22 9.17 -14.35 -1.04
C MET A 22 9.03 -13.62 0.30
N PRO A 23 9.88 -13.89 1.31
CA PRO A 23 9.74 -13.28 2.63
C PRO A 23 9.84 -11.75 2.56
N GLU A 24 10.46 -11.20 1.51
CA GLU A 24 10.60 -9.77 1.25
C GLU A 24 9.27 -9.08 0.89
N ALA A 25 8.28 -9.82 0.39
CA ALA A 25 6.95 -9.30 0.04
C ALA A 25 5.90 -9.51 1.15
N GLU A 26 6.28 -10.15 2.26
CA GLU A 26 5.37 -10.40 3.38
C GLU A 26 5.00 -9.09 4.09
N ILE A 27 3.70 -8.87 4.31
CA ILE A 27 3.21 -7.73 5.07
C ILE A 27 3.48 -7.96 6.57
N LEU A 28 4.43 -7.22 7.12
CA LEU A 28 4.91 -7.36 8.50
C LEU A 28 3.99 -6.70 9.52
N SER A 29 3.33 -5.60 9.15
CA SER A 29 2.39 -4.89 10.01
C SER A 29 1.40 -4.07 9.21
N ARG A 30 0.29 -3.71 9.87
CA ARG A 30 -0.74 -2.82 9.35
C ARG A 30 -1.17 -1.89 10.46
N GLU A 31 -1.12 -0.60 10.21
CA GLU A 31 -1.36 0.42 11.23
C GLU A 31 -2.24 1.52 10.65
N VAL A 32 -3.11 2.09 11.49
CA VAL A 32 -3.88 3.29 11.17
C VAL A 32 -3.31 4.43 12.00
N ASP A 33 -3.09 5.58 11.37
CA ASP A 33 -2.66 6.78 12.10
C ASP A 33 -3.71 7.20 13.13
N ALA A 34 -3.28 7.86 14.21
CA ALA A 34 -4.17 8.28 15.29
C ALA A 34 -5.30 9.22 14.82
N SER A 35 -5.06 10.01 13.77
CA SER A 35 -6.10 10.86 13.16
C SER A 35 -7.16 10.08 12.38
N GLY A 36 -6.86 8.83 12.00
CA GLY A 36 -7.68 8.01 11.10
C GLY A 36 -7.66 8.47 9.63
N GLU A 37 -6.89 9.51 9.28
CA GLU A 37 -6.87 10.06 7.93
C GLU A 37 -6.05 9.25 6.94
N PHE A 38 -5.11 8.47 7.43
CA PHE A 38 -4.30 7.55 6.64
C PHE A 38 -3.91 6.33 7.46
N GLY A 39 -3.43 5.31 6.76
CA GLY A 39 -2.94 4.08 7.32
C GLY A 39 -1.80 3.57 6.46
N TRP A 40 -1.04 2.63 6.99
CA TRP A 40 0.13 2.13 6.28
C TRP A 40 0.39 0.67 6.60
N THR A 41 1.01 0.01 5.65
CA THR A 41 1.60 -1.32 5.82
C THR A 41 3.04 -1.29 5.43
N GLN A 42 3.77 -2.35 5.79
CA GLN A 42 5.16 -2.47 5.40
C GLN A 42 5.54 -3.91 5.11
N THR A 43 6.50 -4.06 4.22
CA THR A 43 7.37 -5.23 4.13
C THR A 43 8.73 -4.90 4.75
N LEU A 44 9.74 -5.76 4.58
CA LEU A 44 11.10 -5.40 4.94
C LEU A 44 11.65 -4.24 4.11
N GLU A 45 11.26 -4.14 2.84
CA GLU A 45 11.84 -3.19 1.87
C GLU A 45 10.93 -2.02 1.55
N GLU A 46 9.61 -2.22 1.62
CA GLU A 46 8.65 -1.22 1.15
C GLU A 46 7.72 -0.76 2.28
N LEU A 47 7.24 0.47 2.13
CA LEU A 47 6.11 1.02 2.87
C LEU A 47 5.00 1.29 1.87
N TYR A 48 3.78 0.88 2.22
CA TYR A 48 2.60 1.25 1.47
C TYR A 48 1.74 2.14 2.34
N VAL A 49 1.46 3.36 1.88
CA VAL A 49 0.59 4.31 2.58
C VAL A 49 -0.73 4.40 1.84
N TYR A 50 -1.82 4.34 2.59
CA TYR A 50 -3.19 4.34 2.09
C TYR A 50 -3.92 5.55 2.66
N VAL A 51 -4.48 6.37 1.78
CA VAL A 51 -5.28 7.54 2.17
C VAL A 51 -6.68 7.36 1.60
N PRO A 52 -7.71 7.09 2.43
CA PRO A 52 -9.08 6.97 1.96
C PRO A 52 -9.57 8.25 1.28
N VAL A 53 -10.24 8.10 0.13
CA VAL A 53 -10.72 9.23 -0.68
C VAL A 53 -12.14 9.02 -1.16
N ARG A 54 -12.79 10.13 -1.53
CA ARG A 54 -14.15 10.08 -2.06
C ARG A 54 -14.16 9.46 -3.47
N PRO A 55 -15.23 8.77 -3.89
CA PRO A 55 -15.32 8.09 -5.20
C PRO A 55 -15.12 8.96 -6.45
N ARG A 56 -15.07 10.29 -6.31
CA ARG A 56 -14.91 11.24 -7.43
C ARG A 56 -13.57 11.97 -7.42
N ILE A 57 -12.63 11.54 -6.59
CA ILE A 57 -11.29 12.11 -6.60
C ILE A 57 -10.65 11.90 -7.97
N VAL A 58 -9.87 12.88 -8.43
CA VAL A 58 -9.11 12.78 -9.68
C VAL A 58 -7.63 12.96 -9.39
N ARG A 59 -6.78 12.42 -10.27
CA ARG A 59 -5.31 12.47 -10.10
C ARG A 59 -4.79 13.90 -9.87
N LYS A 60 -5.36 14.90 -10.55
CA LYS A 60 -5.05 16.34 -10.36
C LYS A 60 -5.25 16.84 -8.92
N GLY A 61 -6.18 16.25 -8.18
CA GLY A 61 -6.49 16.62 -6.80
C GLY A 61 -5.52 16.05 -5.77
N VAL A 62 -4.55 15.23 -6.19
CA VAL A 62 -3.63 14.52 -5.29
C VAL A 62 -2.20 14.98 -5.55
N ASN A 63 -1.51 15.38 -4.49
CA ASN A 63 -0.08 15.66 -4.51
C ASN A 63 0.61 14.80 -3.46
N VAL A 64 1.59 14.01 -3.89
CA VAL A 64 2.42 13.16 -3.03
C VAL A 64 3.86 13.53 -3.23
N LEU A 65 4.57 13.79 -2.13
CA LEU A 65 5.96 14.25 -2.13
C LEU A 65 6.74 13.53 -1.03
N ALA A 66 7.90 13.01 -1.39
CA ALA A 66 8.93 12.58 -0.47
C ALA A 66 10.20 13.37 -0.76
N THR A 67 10.68 14.18 0.19
CA THR A 67 11.83 15.06 -0.02
C THR A 67 12.89 14.85 1.04
N GLN A 68 14.15 14.84 0.62
CA GLN A 68 15.29 14.90 1.52
C GLN A 68 15.73 16.37 1.64
N LYS A 69 15.57 16.95 2.84
CA LYS A 69 16.07 18.30 3.11
C LYS A 69 17.56 18.23 3.46
N ALA A 70 18.24 19.39 3.41
CA ALA A 70 19.68 19.51 3.67
C ALA A 70 20.10 19.05 5.08
N ASP A 71 19.17 19.04 6.03
CA ASP A 71 19.32 18.52 7.39
C ASP A 71 19.21 16.98 7.46
N THR A 72 19.20 16.31 6.30
CA THR A 72 19.03 14.85 6.12
C THR A 72 17.66 14.31 6.50
N ILE A 73 16.74 15.14 6.98
CA ILE A 73 15.38 14.73 7.34
C ILE A 73 14.59 14.44 6.06
N HIS A 74 13.93 13.28 6.03
CA HIS A 74 13.02 12.91 4.94
C HIS A 74 11.60 13.32 5.30
N TRP A 75 11.07 14.31 4.59
CA TRP A 75 9.69 14.74 4.73
C TRP A 75 8.78 13.95 3.80
N PHE A 76 7.63 13.55 4.32
CA PHE A 76 6.56 12.94 3.54
C PHE A 76 5.30 13.80 3.62
N THR A 77 4.78 14.16 2.46
CA THR A 77 3.61 15.04 2.33
C THR A 77 2.60 14.42 1.38
N VAL A 78 1.34 14.39 1.83
CA VAL A 78 0.20 13.95 1.03
C VAL A 78 -0.89 15.00 1.16
N ILE A 79 -1.31 15.56 0.03
CA ILE A 79 -2.41 16.52 -0.06
C ILE A 79 -3.46 15.95 -0.98
N VAL A 80 -4.71 15.92 -0.51
CA VAL A 80 -5.88 15.47 -1.27
C VAL A 80 -6.91 16.58 -1.28
N ASP A 81 -7.34 17.02 -2.47
CA ASP A 81 -8.28 18.13 -2.67
C ASP A 81 -7.90 19.38 -1.85
N THR A 82 -6.62 19.76 -1.88
CA THR A 82 -6.02 20.89 -1.12
C THR A 82 -5.95 20.71 0.40
N ILE A 83 -6.44 19.58 0.94
CA ILE A 83 -6.37 19.26 2.37
C ILE A 83 -5.12 18.41 2.64
N PRO A 84 -4.16 18.86 3.47
CA PRO A 84 -3.04 18.03 3.92
C PRO A 84 -3.57 16.87 4.76
N ARG A 85 -3.22 15.64 4.35
CA ARG A 85 -3.50 14.39 5.08
C ARG A 85 -2.28 13.90 5.83
N VAL A 86 -1.11 14.17 5.27
CA VAL A 86 0.18 13.90 5.89
C VAL A 86 1.09 15.08 5.60
N HIS A 87 1.77 15.58 6.62
CA HIS A 87 2.90 16.48 6.46
C HIS A 87 3.82 16.34 7.68
N ALA A 88 4.76 15.41 7.59
CA ALA A 88 5.60 15.04 8.72
C ALA A 88 6.93 14.42 8.27
N PRO A 89 7.95 14.44 9.13
CA PRO A 89 9.18 13.69 8.91
C PRO A 89 8.91 12.18 9.02
N LEU A 90 9.49 11.39 8.11
CA LEU A 90 9.55 9.94 8.20
C LEU A 90 10.56 9.53 9.29
N VAL A 91 10.32 8.40 9.95
CA VAL A 91 11.26 7.87 10.97
C VAL A 91 12.59 7.38 10.36
N GLY A 92 12.61 7.08 9.06
CA GLY A 92 13.79 6.66 8.33
C GLY A 92 13.84 7.21 6.92
N HIS A 93 14.88 6.83 6.18
CA HIS A 93 15.10 7.33 4.82
C HIS A 93 14.48 6.41 3.77
N VAL A 94 13.92 7.03 2.72
CA VAL A 94 13.35 6.34 1.56
C VAL A 94 14.11 6.71 0.28
N ASN A 95 14.00 5.88 -0.75
CA ASN A 95 14.44 6.23 -2.09
C ASN A 95 13.38 7.12 -2.74
N CYS A 96 13.52 8.45 -2.62
CA CYS A 96 12.55 9.42 -3.14
C CYS A 96 12.33 9.28 -4.66
N ALA A 97 13.31 8.80 -5.42
CA ALA A 97 13.18 8.57 -6.86
C ALA A 97 12.27 7.39 -7.21
N SER A 98 12.06 6.47 -6.25
CA SER A 98 11.18 5.31 -6.38
C SER A 98 9.79 5.56 -5.80
N LEU A 99 9.47 6.80 -5.40
CA LEU A 99 8.13 7.16 -4.97
C LEU A 99 7.16 6.95 -6.14
N ASP A 100 6.16 6.12 -5.92
CA ASP A 100 5.06 5.91 -6.86
C ASP A 100 3.72 6.00 -6.12
N TRP A 101 2.67 6.37 -6.85
CA TRP A 101 1.32 6.40 -6.30
C TRP A 101 0.24 6.35 -7.38
N ASP A 102 -0.92 5.82 -6.98
CA ASP A 102 -2.13 5.81 -7.81
C ASP A 102 -3.41 5.90 -6.96
N ILE A 103 -4.53 6.24 -7.60
CA ILE A 103 -5.87 6.14 -6.99
C ILE A 103 -6.45 4.79 -7.38
N ALA A 104 -6.73 3.95 -6.40
CA ALA A 104 -7.21 2.59 -6.64
C ALA A 104 -8.36 2.22 -5.68
N PRO A 105 -9.12 1.16 -5.98
CA PRO A 105 -9.94 0.48 -5.00
C PRO A 105 -9.12 0.06 -3.77
N GLN A 106 -9.78 -0.04 -2.62
CA GLN A 106 -9.11 -0.54 -1.42
C GLN A 106 -8.47 -1.91 -1.64
N LYS A 107 -7.16 -2.01 -1.41
CA LYS A 107 -6.39 -3.25 -1.52
C LYS A 107 -6.54 -4.08 -0.25
N GLU A 108 -6.46 -5.41 -0.34
CA GLU A 108 -6.53 -6.27 0.86
C GLU A 108 -5.42 -6.01 1.88
N ALA A 109 -4.29 -5.45 1.43
CA ALA A 109 -3.21 -5.01 2.29
C ALA A 109 -3.59 -3.75 3.10
N SER A 110 -4.48 -2.89 2.58
CA SER A 110 -4.89 -1.66 3.24
C SER A 110 -5.51 -1.95 4.62
N PRO A 111 -5.12 -1.22 5.68
CA PRO A 111 -5.77 -1.34 6.99
C PRO A 111 -7.23 -0.85 6.97
N PHE A 112 -7.65 -0.14 5.91
CA PHE A 112 -9.04 0.30 5.74
C PHE A 112 -9.89 -0.67 4.94
N TYR A 113 -9.31 -1.76 4.42
CA TYR A 113 -10.00 -2.67 3.54
C TYR A 113 -11.26 -3.23 4.17
N LYS A 114 -12.39 -3.01 3.50
CA LYS A 114 -13.66 -3.65 3.81
C LYS A 114 -14.04 -4.53 2.64
N ARG A 115 -14.13 -5.84 2.89
CA ARG A 115 -14.60 -6.79 1.88
C ARG A 115 -15.98 -6.34 1.38
N ALA A 116 -16.10 -6.13 0.07
CA ALA A 116 -17.37 -5.75 -0.52
C ALA A 116 -18.39 -6.90 -0.33
N VAL A 117 -19.50 -6.64 0.37
CA VAL A 117 -20.54 -7.65 0.65
C VAL A 117 -21.73 -7.52 -0.31
N LEU A 118 -21.87 -6.42 -1.05
CA LEU A 118 -23.07 -6.12 -1.85
C LEU A 118 -22.73 -5.64 -3.28
N PRO A 119 -23.54 -6.01 -4.31
CA PRO A 119 -23.27 -5.68 -5.72
C PRO A 119 -23.48 -4.21 -6.10
N GLU A 120 -24.18 -3.43 -5.26
CA GLU A 120 -24.66 -2.07 -5.58
C GLU A 120 -23.91 -0.96 -4.84
N ALA A 121 -22.95 -1.30 -3.97
CA ALA A 121 -22.20 -0.30 -3.21
C ALA A 121 -21.08 0.31 -4.06
N THR A 122 -20.98 1.64 -4.05
CA THR A 122 -19.82 2.34 -4.63
C THR A 122 -18.53 1.82 -3.99
N ILE A 123 -17.59 1.33 -4.80
CA ILE A 123 -16.33 0.76 -4.33
C ILE A 123 -15.51 1.87 -3.64
N PRO A 124 -15.12 1.71 -2.36
CA PRO A 124 -14.27 2.66 -1.67
C PRO A 124 -12.93 2.81 -2.40
N LEU A 125 -12.50 4.06 -2.59
CA LEU A 125 -11.22 4.40 -3.22
C LEU A 125 -10.21 4.87 -2.18
N GLU A 126 -8.94 4.70 -2.49
CA GLU A 126 -7.80 5.20 -1.72
C GLU A 126 -6.68 5.67 -2.64
N VAL A 127 -5.89 6.64 -2.18
CA VAL A 127 -4.56 6.90 -2.75
C VAL A 127 -3.62 5.85 -2.18
N CYS A 128 -3.09 4.99 -3.04
CA CYS A 128 -2.06 4.01 -2.72
C CYS A 128 -0.70 4.62 -3.04
N ILE A 129 0.18 4.70 -2.05
CA ILE A 129 1.52 5.29 -2.19
C ILE A 129 2.55 4.21 -1.83
N THR A 130 3.56 4.04 -2.67
CA THR A 130 4.68 3.14 -2.41
C THR A 130 5.94 3.95 -2.12
N LEU A 131 6.59 3.65 -1.00
CA LEU A 131 7.91 4.17 -0.64
C LEU A 131 8.87 3.00 -0.47
N VAL A 132 10.02 3.07 -1.14
CA VAL A 132 11.10 2.07 -0.97
C VAL A 132 12.04 2.55 0.13
N LYS A 133 12.29 1.73 1.15
CA LYS A 133 13.22 2.04 2.25
C LYS A 133 14.66 2.01 1.72
N ARG A 134 15.51 2.94 2.16
CA ARG A 134 16.95 2.87 1.84
C ARG A 134 17.67 1.75 2.58
N THR A 135 17.15 1.39 3.74
CA THR A 135 17.66 0.29 4.57
C THR A 135 16.49 -0.61 4.90
N ALA A 136 16.58 -1.88 4.48
CA ALA A 136 15.58 -2.88 4.81
C ALA A 136 15.45 -3.05 6.33
N GLY A 137 14.22 -3.23 6.80
CA GLY A 137 13.93 -3.44 8.21
C GLY A 137 12.53 -3.00 8.60
N ARG A 138 12.04 -3.52 9.73
CA ARG A 138 10.74 -3.16 10.28
C ARG A 138 10.80 -1.78 10.92
N TRP A 139 9.90 -0.89 10.52
CA TRP A 139 9.72 0.42 11.11
C TRP A 139 8.65 0.33 12.22
N PRO A 140 8.91 0.83 13.44
CA PRO A 140 7.92 0.79 14.51
C PRO A 140 6.79 1.82 14.32
N THR A 141 7.09 2.92 13.64
CA THR A 141 6.15 3.97 13.25
C THR A 141 6.46 4.43 11.83
N LEU A 142 5.51 5.07 11.14
CA LEU A 142 5.80 5.69 9.84
C LEU A 142 6.54 7.02 10.01
N LEU A 143 6.02 7.84 10.93
CA LEU A 143 6.45 9.22 11.15
C LEU A 143 7.35 9.29 12.39
N ALA A 144 8.33 10.19 12.35
CA ALA A 144 9.11 10.53 13.53
C ALA A 144 8.26 11.37 14.49
N SER A 145 8.38 11.11 15.79
CA SER A 145 7.75 11.94 16.82
C SER A 145 8.32 13.35 16.74
N SER A 146 7.43 14.34 16.56
CA SER A 146 7.75 15.76 16.69
C SER A 146 7.92 16.18 18.14
#